data_AF-A0A1S3DPQ0-F1
#
_entry.id   AF-A0A1S3DPQ0-F1
#
_cell.length_a   1.000
_cell.length_b   1.000
_cell.length_c   1.000
_cell.angle_alpha   90.00
_cell.angle_beta   90.00
_cell.angle_gamma   90.00
#
_symmetry.space_group_name_H-M   'P 1'
#
loop_
_entity.id
_entity.type
_entity.pdbx_description
1 polymer ?
#
loop_
_entity_poly.entity_id
_entity_poly.type
_entity_poly.pdbx_seq_one_letter_code
_entity_poly.pdbx_strand_id
1 'polypeptide(L)'
;QNRQCVDLYRDSVDEELTTECALLHDIICLMVRLQQQASEHTRRLKRLVFVLNNDLRDKDVSVTLDETNAQLKQESLLLSLDARKLPIDTRKFSHEENTQVTKATLRDSNRELYTCRQYRALVDLLLKQTVEHLDRQREVVDESLTRKIEEYQEAKVKLENQHSETLRSIIDLTNTISDLDKAIQDKRGPMMLAHSRLGNRSDRPGIELVRDEVDARLELEIDHLQTYTLHLQSLLAE
;
A
#
# COMPACT_ATOMS: atom_id res chain seq x y z
N GLN A 1 8.25 2.07 -7.31
CA GLN A 1 9.50 1.26 -7.29
C GLN A 1 10.73 2.17 -7.45
N ASN A 2 11.11 2.92 -6.41
CA ASN A 2 12.33 3.77 -6.38
C ASN A 2 13.27 3.42 -5.21
N ARG A 3 13.04 2.30 -4.51
CA ARG A 3 13.94 1.82 -3.45
C ARG A 3 15.19 1.23 -4.09
N GLN A 4 16.36 1.52 -3.51
CA GLN A 4 17.66 1.11 -4.07
C GLN A 4 18.46 0.31 -3.03
N CYS A 5 19.31 -0.59 -3.52
CA CYS A 5 20.27 -1.35 -2.71
C CYS A 5 19.60 -2.14 -1.57
N VAL A 6 20.06 -1.95 -0.32
CA VAL A 6 19.63 -2.71 0.86
C VAL A 6 18.16 -2.45 1.21
N ASP A 7 17.58 -1.34 0.74
CA ASP A 7 16.18 -1.00 0.95
C ASP A 7 15.22 -1.74 0.00
N LEU A 8 15.72 -2.49 -0.99
CA LEU A 8 14.90 -3.30 -1.88
C LEU A 8 14.66 -4.70 -1.27
N TYR A 9 13.76 -4.77 -0.30
CA TYR A 9 13.29 -6.02 0.30
C TYR A 9 11.78 -5.99 0.46
N ARG A 10 11.17 -7.19 0.55
CA ARG A 10 9.74 -7.31 0.90
C ARG A 10 9.57 -6.93 2.37
N ASP A 11 8.94 -5.80 2.62
CA ASP A 11 8.50 -5.40 3.94
C ASP A 11 6.99 -5.61 4.12
N SER A 12 6.50 -5.34 5.32
CA SER A 12 5.08 -5.44 5.63
C SER A 12 4.21 -4.56 4.73
N VAL A 13 4.73 -3.41 4.26
CA VAL A 13 4.00 -2.52 3.37
C VAL A 13 3.83 -3.16 2.00
N ASP A 14 4.90 -3.72 1.43
CA ASP A 14 4.84 -4.41 0.14
C ASP A 14 3.91 -5.63 0.19
N GLU A 15 3.90 -6.37 1.32
CA GLU A 15 2.96 -7.48 1.52
C GLU A 15 1.51 -6.99 1.55
N GLU A 16 1.21 -5.95 2.32
CA GLU A 16 -0.15 -5.42 2.45
C GLU A 16 -0.66 -4.70 1.19
N LEU A 17 0.23 -4.09 0.41
CA LEU A 17 -0.13 -3.56 -0.91
C LEU A 17 -0.40 -4.69 -1.92
N THR A 18 0.31 -5.80 -1.81
CA THR A 18 0.09 -6.97 -2.68
C THR A 18 -1.25 -7.64 -2.36
N THR A 19 -1.59 -7.76 -1.07
CA THR A 19 -2.90 -8.27 -0.64
C THR A 19 -4.04 -7.32 -1.05
N GLU A 20 -3.85 -6.00 -0.94
CA GLU A 20 -4.79 -4.99 -1.43
C GLU A 20 -5.03 -5.11 -2.95
N CYS A 21 -3.97 -5.26 -3.75
CA CYS A 21 -4.09 -5.46 -5.19
C CYS A 21 -4.87 -6.74 -5.53
N ALA A 22 -4.61 -7.83 -4.82
CA ALA A 22 -5.33 -9.09 -5.01
C ALA A 22 -6.82 -8.94 -4.63
N LEU A 23 -7.12 -8.28 -3.51
CA LEU A 23 -8.48 -8.00 -3.06
C LEU A 23 -9.25 -7.17 -4.09
N LEU A 24 -8.64 -6.10 -4.63
CA LEU A 24 -9.24 -5.28 -5.67
C LEU A 24 -9.56 -6.10 -6.93
N HIS A 25 -8.65 -6.97 -7.34
CA HIS A 25 -8.89 -7.87 -8.48
C HIS A 25 -10.09 -8.79 -8.23
N ASP A 26 -10.14 -9.44 -7.07
CA ASP A 26 -11.23 -10.35 -6.70
C ASP A 26 -12.59 -9.63 -6.64
N ILE A 27 -12.61 -8.41 -6.09
CA ILE A 27 -13.81 -7.56 -6.05
C ILE A 27 -14.26 -7.19 -7.46
N ILE A 28 -13.34 -6.80 -8.36
CA ILE A 28 -13.67 -6.51 -9.75
C ILE A 28 -14.28 -7.74 -10.43
N CYS A 29 -13.67 -8.91 -10.26
CA CYS A 29 -14.21 -10.17 -10.80
C CYS A 29 -15.59 -10.52 -10.22
N LEU A 30 -15.82 -10.25 -8.94
CA LEU A 30 -17.14 -10.40 -8.32
C LEU A 30 -18.16 -9.43 -8.95
N MET A 31 -17.83 -8.14 -9.07
CA MET A 31 -18.72 -7.11 -9.62
C MET A 31 -19.11 -7.40 -11.07
N VAL A 32 -18.17 -7.87 -11.90
CA VAL A 32 -18.45 -8.28 -13.28
C VAL A 32 -19.45 -9.44 -13.32
N ARG A 33 -19.28 -10.45 -12.46
CA ARG A 33 -20.22 -11.59 -12.38
C ARG A 33 -21.61 -11.13 -11.93
N LEU A 34 -21.68 -10.25 -10.92
CA LEU A 34 -22.95 -9.71 -10.45
C LEU A 34 -23.67 -8.88 -11.53
N GLN A 35 -22.92 -8.10 -12.30
CA GLN A 35 -23.46 -7.31 -13.42
C GLN A 35 -24.01 -8.21 -14.53
N GLN A 36 -23.30 -9.28 -14.88
CA GLN A 36 -23.76 -10.25 -15.89
C GLN A 36 -25.07 -10.92 -15.45
N GLN A 37 -25.15 -11.39 -14.20
CA GLN A 37 -26.37 -11.99 -13.66
C GLN A 37 -27.53 -10.99 -13.58
N ALA A 38 -27.29 -9.74 -13.18
CA ALA A 38 -28.30 -8.69 -13.17
C ALA A 38 -28.85 -8.39 -14.58
N SER A 39 -27.98 -8.43 -15.59
CA SER A 39 -28.34 -8.23 -16.99
C SER A 39 -29.24 -9.37 -17.49
N GLU A 40 -28.94 -10.62 -17.12
CA GLU A 40 -29.79 -11.77 -17.43
C GLU A 40 -31.16 -11.70 -16.76
N HIS A 41 -31.22 -11.34 -15.48
CA HIS A 41 -32.50 -11.11 -14.79
C HIS A 41 -33.32 -10.02 -15.48
N THR A 42 -32.68 -8.93 -15.88
CA THR A 42 -33.33 -7.83 -16.63
C THR A 42 -33.88 -8.32 -17.97
N ARG A 43 -33.12 -9.14 -18.71
CA ARG A 43 -33.56 -9.73 -19.98
C ARG A 43 -34.79 -10.62 -19.80
N ARG A 44 -34.81 -11.46 -18.76
CA ARG A 44 -35.96 -12.33 -18.43
C ARG A 44 -37.19 -11.53 -18.06
N LEU A 45 -37.04 -10.52 -17.19
CA LEU A 45 -38.14 -9.65 -16.80
C LEU A 45 -38.73 -8.89 -17.99
N LYS A 46 -37.90 -8.35 -18.89
CA LYS A 46 -38.36 -7.69 -20.13
C LYS A 46 -39.18 -8.65 -21.01
N ARG A 47 -38.75 -9.90 -21.14
CA ARG A 47 -39.51 -10.93 -21.87
C ARG A 47 -40.86 -11.21 -21.21
N LEU A 48 -40.90 -11.35 -19.88
CA LEU A 48 -42.13 -11.58 -19.14
C LEU A 48 -43.12 -10.41 -19.29
N VAL A 49 -42.63 -9.17 -19.19
CA VAL A 49 -43.45 -7.97 -19.43
C VAL A 49 -44.06 -7.99 -20.83
N PHE A 50 -43.28 -8.34 -21.86
CA PHE A 50 -43.81 -8.45 -23.22
C PHE A 50 -44.91 -9.50 -23.35
N VAL A 51 -44.72 -10.69 -22.76
CA VAL A 51 -45.72 -11.77 -22.79
C VAL A 51 -46.99 -11.35 -22.05
N LEU A 52 -46.87 -10.77 -20.85
CA LEU A 52 -48.00 -10.30 -20.06
C LEU A 52 -48.77 -9.18 -20.77
N ASN A 53 -48.08 -8.23 -21.40
CA ASN A 53 -48.73 -7.15 -22.14
C ASN A 53 -49.54 -7.66 -23.34
N ASN A 54 -49.02 -8.65 -24.08
CA ASN A 54 -49.77 -9.25 -25.17
C ASN A 54 -50.98 -10.02 -24.66
N ASP A 55 -50.81 -10.83 -23.61
CA ASP A 55 -51.91 -11.59 -23.00
C ASP A 55 -53.00 -10.67 -22.42
N LEU A 56 -52.62 -9.56 -21.79
CA LEU A 56 -53.56 -8.52 -21.35
C LEU A 56 -54.31 -7.90 -22.52
N ARG A 57 -53.60 -7.47 -23.57
CA ARG A 57 -54.23 -6.85 -24.75
C ARG A 57 -55.21 -7.80 -25.44
N ASP A 58 -54.83 -9.06 -25.61
CA ASP A 58 -55.69 -10.04 -26.27
C ASP A 58 -56.95 -10.32 -25.42
N LYS A 59 -56.82 -10.33 -24.09
CA LYS A 59 -57.96 -10.41 -23.16
C LYS A 59 -58.85 -9.17 -23.18
N ASP A 60 -58.28 -7.96 -23.23
CA ASP A 60 -59.05 -6.71 -23.34
C ASP A 60 -59.91 -6.71 -24.61
N VAL A 61 -59.34 -7.16 -25.75
CA VAL A 61 -60.08 -7.32 -27.00
C VAL A 61 -61.20 -8.37 -26.85
N SER A 62 -60.92 -9.50 -26.19
CA SER A 62 -61.95 -10.51 -25.96
C SER A 62 -63.10 -9.97 -25.09
N VAL A 63 -62.78 -9.27 -24.00
CA VAL A 63 -63.78 -8.68 -23.09
C VAL A 63 -64.64 -7.66 -23.82
N THR A 64 -64.02 -6.74 -24.57
CA THR A 64 -64.78 -5.73 -25.34
C THR A 64 -65.68 -6.36 -26.40
N LEU A 65 -65.23 -7.40 -27.10
CA LEU A 65 -66.07 -8.17 -28.03
C LEU A 65 -67.25 -8.83 -27.31
N ASP A 66 -67.02 -9.48 -26.17
CA ASP A 66 -68.08 -10.14 -25.41
C ASP A 66 -69.08 -9.13 -24.81
N GLU A 67 -68.61 -7.98 -24.35
CA GLU A 67 -69.46 -6.87 -23.89
C GLU A 67 -70.35 -6.32 -25.00
N THR A 68 -69.79 -6.07 -26.19
CA THR A 68 -70.57 -5.61 -27.35
C THR A 68 -71.60 -6.65 -27.78
N ASN A 69 -71.25 -7.93 -27.78
CA ASN A 69 -72.16 -9.03 -28.08
C ASN A 69 -73.28 -9.17 -27.05
N ALA A 70 -72.97 -9.01 -25.75
CA ALA A 70 -73.97 -9.05 -24.68
C ALA A 70 -75.00 -7.91 -24.78
N GLN A 71 -74.64 -6.79 -25.42
CA GLN A 71 -75.53 -5.65 -25.65
C GLN A 71 -76.40 -5.77 -26.91
N LEU A 72 -76.18 -6.78 -27.76
CA LEU A 72 -76.99 -7.00 -28.97
C LEU A 72 -78.43 -7.35 -28.61
N LYS A 73 -79.39 -6.74 -29.31
CA LYS A 73 -80.82 -7.04 -29.22
C LYS A 73 -81.33 -7.52 -30.58
N GLN A 74 -82.49 -8.18 -30.61
CA GLN A 74 -83.09 -8.66 -31.85
C GLN A 74 -83.32 -7.54 -32.90
N GLU A 75 -83.51 -6.31 -32.44
CA GLU A 75 -83.75 -5.12 -33.27
C GLU A 75 -82.45 -4.38 -33.67
N SER A 76 -81.27 -4.87 -33.32
CA SER A 76 -80.02 -4.16 -33.60
C SER A 76 -79.74 -4.09 -35.12
N LEU A 77 -79.32 -2.92 -35.60
CA LEU A 77 -79.23 -2.61 -37.05
C LEU A 77 -78.16 -3.40 -37.83
N LEU A 78 -77.25 -4.09 -37.15
CA LEU A 78 -76.08 -4.77 -37.74
C LEU A 78 -76.16 -6.32 -37.64
N LEU A 79 -77.33 -6.89 -37.37
CA LEU A 79 -77.50 -8.34 -37.49
C LEU A 79 -77.49 -8.75 -38.97
N SER A 80 -76.47 -9.49 -39.39
CA SER A 80 -76.35 -10.03 -40.73
C SER A 80 -76.47 -11.56 -40.73
N LEU A 81 -77.25 -12.09 -41.67
CA LEU A 81 -77.36 -13.51 -41.99
C LEU A 81 -76.59 -13.80 -43.29
N ASP A 82 -75.29 -13.52 -43.30
CA ASP A 82 -74.40 -13.83 -44.42
C ASP A 82 -74.17 -15.36 -44.51
N ALA A 83 -75.06 -16.08 -45.19
CA ALA A 83 -74.99 -17.55 -45.37
C ALA A 83 -73.73 -18.03 -46.16
N ARG A 84 -72.95 -17.13 -46.76
CA ARG A 84 -71.66 -17.43 -47.42
C ARG A 84 -70.45 -17.46 -46.47
N LYS A 85 -70.61 -17.01 -45.23
CA LYS A 85 -69.58 -17.08 -44.17
C LYS A 85 -69.96 -18.19 -43.18
N LEU A 86 -69.99 -19.44 -43.63
CA LEU A 86 -70.00 -20.55 -42.69
C LEU A 86 -68.70 -20.43 -41.87
N PRO A 87 -68.77 -20.28 -40.53
CA PRO A 87 -67.57 -20.14 -39.73
C PRO A 87 -66.78 -21.44 -39.86
N ILE A 88 -65.65 -21.40 -40.57
CA ILE A 88 -64.62 -22.41 -40.40
C ILE A 88 -64.23 -22.30 -38.92
N ASP A 89 -64.30 -23.41 -38.17
CA ASP A 89 -63.89 -23.38 -36.77
C ASP A 89 -62.38 -23.13 -36.71
N THR A 90 -62.02 -21.88 -36.44
CA THR A 90 -60.65 -21.41 -36.32
C THR A 90 -60.14 -21.47 -34.88
N ARG A 91 -60.94 -22.01 -33.94
CA ARG A 91 -60.57 -22.10 -32.53
C ARG A 91 -59.45 -23.12 -32.36
N LYS A 92 -58.27 -22.62 -31.97
CA LYS A 92 -57.05 -23.42 -31.81
C LYS A 92 -56.86 -24.01 -30.42
N PHE A 93 -57.59 -23.51 -29.43
CA PHE A 93 -57.42 -23.85 -28.02
C PHE A 93 -58.77 -23.98 -27.33
N SER A 94 -58.85 -24.92 -26.40
CA SER A 94 -59.96 -25.04 -25.45
C SER A 94 -59.89 -23.97 -24.36
N HIS A 95 -61.02 -23.69 -23.72
CA HIS A 95 -61.07 -22.81 -22.55
C HIS A 95 -60.14 -23.29 -21.44
N GLU A 96 -60.11 -24.60 -21.17
CA GLU A 96 -59.25 -25.18 -20.13
C GLU A 96 -57.76 -24.93 -20.45
N GLU A 97 -57.33 -25.17 -21.69
CA GLU A 97 -55.95 -24.88 -22.14
C GLU A 97 -55.61 -23.39 -21.99
N ASN A 98 -56.51 -22.48 -22.37
CA ASN A 98 -56.30 -21.04 -22.20
C ASN A 98 -56.11 -20.64 -20.71
N THR A 99 -56.94 -21.19 -19.82
CA THR A 99 -56.80 -20.92 -18.38
C THR A 99 -55.51 -21.49 -17.81
N GLN A 100 -55.07 -22.66 -18.30
CA GLN A 100 -53.81 -23.28 -17.88
C GLN A 100 -52.61 -22.47 -18.33
N VAL A 101 -52.59 -21.98 -19.58
CA VAL A 101 -51.54 -21.09 -20.10
C VAL A 101 -51.46 -19.78 -19.29
N THR A 102 -52.61 -19.17 -18.99
CA THR A 102 -52.65 -17.97 -18.13
C THR A 102 -52.08 -18.24 -16.74
N LYS A 103 -52.51 -19.34 -16.10
CA LYS A 103 -52.02 -19.73 -14.76
C LYS A 103 -50.51 -20.03 -14.78
N ALA A 104 -50.00 -20.66 -15.83
CA ALA A 104 -48.58 -20.95 -16.01
C ALA A 104 -47.75 -19.65 -16.12
N THR A 105 -48.16 -18.73 -17.00
CA THR A 105 -47.50 -17.43 -17.17
C THR A 105 -47.45 -16.62 -15.87
N LEU A 106 -48.54 -16.63 -15.09
CA LEU A 106 -48.58 -15.97 -13.78
C LEU A 106 -47.63 -16.61 -12.76
N ARG A 107 -47.56 -17.94 -12.71
CA ARG A 107 -46.62 -18.67 -11.82
C ARG A 107 -45.17 -18.37 -12.18
N ASP A 108 -44.82 -18.42 -13.47
CA ASP A 108 -43.47 -18.13 -13.95
C ASP A 108 -43.07 -16.69 -13.65
N SER A 109 -44.00 -15.74 -13.86
CA SER A 109 -43.80 -14.33 -13.55
C SER A 109 -43.52 -14.12 -12.06
N ASN A 110 -44.32 -14.71 -11.18
CA ASN A 110 -44.13 -14.60 -9.74
C ASN A 110 -42.81 -15.22 -9.28
N ARG A 111 -42.42 -16.36 -9.85
CA ARG A 111 -41.15 -17.02 -9.53
C ARG A 111 -39.93 -16.17 -9.92
N GLU A 112 -39.94 -15.60 -11.12
CA GLU A 112 -38.86 -14.73 -11.58
C GLU A 112 -38.80 -13.43 -10.76
N LEU A 113 -39.95 -12.83 -10.41
CA LEU A 113 -39.99 -11.66 -9.52
C LEU A 113 -39.41 -11.96 -8.13
N TYR A 114 -39.76 -13.12 -7.55
CA TYR A 114 -39.20 -13.55 -6.27
C TYR A 114 -37.68 -13.71 -6.34
N THR A 115 -37.19 -14.40 -7.37
CA THR A 115 -35.75 -14.62 -7.60
C THR A 115 -35.01 -13.30 -7.76
N CYS A 116 -35.56 -12.35 -8.53
CA CYS A 116 -34.97 -11.03 -8.71
C CYS A 116 -34.92 -10.22 -7.40
N ARG A 117 -35.93 -10.33 -6.53
CA ARG A 117 -35.92 -9.66 -5.21
C ARG A 117 -34.82 -10.21 -4.32
N GLN A 118 -34.67 -11.55 -4.26
CA GLN A 118 -33.59 -12.18 -3.51
C GLN A 118 -32.22 -11.79 -4.06
N TYR A 119 -32.09 -11.78 -5.39
CA TYR A 119 -30.84 -11.40 -6.06
C TYR A 119 -30.45 -9.95 -5.75
N ARG A 120 -31.40 -9.01 -5.75
CA ARG A 120 -31.14 -7.62 -5.33
C ARG A 120 -30.65 -7.53 -3.89
N ALA A 121 -31.31 -8.22 -2.96
CA ALA A 121 -30.88 -8.24 -1.57
C ALA A 121 -29.47 -8.83 -1.39
N LEU A 122 -29.13 -9.87 -2.17
CA LEU A 122 -27.79 -10.44 -2.20
C LEU A 122 -26.76 -9.43 -2.71
N VAL A 123 -27.05 -8.73 -3.82
CA VAL A 123 -26.16 -7.70 -4.37
C VAL A 123 -25.94 -6.58 -3.35
N ASP A 124 -26.99 -6.09 -2.69
CA ASP A 124 -26.89 -5.04 -1.67
C ASP A 124 -26.01 -5.49 -0.48
N LEU A 125 -26.13 -6.76 -0.06
CA LEU A 125 -25.28 -7.33 0.99
C LEU A 125 -23.82 -7.42 0.54
N LEU A 126 -23.57 -7.97 -0.64
CA LEU A 126 -22.21 -8.12 -1.17
C LEU A 126 -21.53 -6.77 -1.38
N LEU A 127 -22.25 -5.76 -1.86
CA LEU A 127 -21.72 -4.40 -2.00
C LEU A 127 -21.27 -3.83 -0.65
N LYS A 128 -22.11 -3.96 0.39
CA LYS A 128 -21.73 -3.53 1.75
C LYS A 128 -20.50 -4.26 2.26
N GLN A 129 -20.46 -5.59 2.10
CA GLN A 129 -19.29 -6.39 2.48
C GLN A 129 -18.04 -5.93 1.73
N THR A 130 -18.11 -5.74 0.40
CA THR A 130 -16.92 -5.29 -0.36
C THR A 130 -16.41 -3.93 0.10
N VAL A 131 -17.29 -3.00 0.47
CA VAL A 131 -16.89 -1.70 1.03
C VAL A 131 -16.18 -1.90 2.37
N GLU A 132 -16.77 -2.67 3.29
CA GLU A 132 -16.14 -2.94 4.59
C GLU A 132 -14.79 -3.65 4.45
N HIS A 133 -14.66 -4.57 3.49
CA HIS A 133 -13.39 -5.26 3.24
C HIS A 133 -12.32 -4.31 2.69
N LEU A 134 -12.68 -3.39 1.79
CA LEU A 134 -11.77 -2.38 1.26
C LEU A 134 -11.34 -1.39 2.34
N ASP A 135 -12.28 -0.93 3.17
CA ASP A 135 -11.99 0.00 4.26
C ASP A 135 -11.02 -0.62 5.27
N ARG A 136 -11.25 -1.88 5.67
CA ARG A 136 -10.33 -2.60 6.56
C ARG A 136 -8.94 -2.78 5.93
N GLN A 137 -8.86 -3.18 4.66
CA GLN A 137 -7.56 -3.37 4.02
C GLN A 137 -6.80 -2.05 3.90
N ARG A 138 -7.50 -0.96 3.59
CA ARG A 138 -6.92 0.39 3.57
C ARG A 138 -6.36 0.77 4.93
N GLU A 139 -7.11 0.56 6.02
CA GLU A 139 -6.63 0.84 7.38
C GLU A 139 -5.35 0.07 7.70
N VAL A 140 -5.29 -1.22 7.35
CA VAL A 140 -4.09 -2.05 7.54
C VAL A 140 -2.89 -1.51 6.75
N VAL A 141 -3.10 -1.12 5.48
CA VAL A 141 -2.05 -0.53 4.64
C VAL A 141 -1.57 0.81 5.24
N ASP A 142 -2.49 1.69 5.63
CA ASP A 142 -2.18 3.00 6.23
C ASP A 142 -1.39 2.84 7.55
N GLU A 143 -1.76 1.88 8.40
CA GLU A 143 -1.00 1.55 9.61
C GLU A 143 0.40 1.02 9.31
N SER A 144 0.53 0.12 8.32
CA SER A 144 1.81 -0.44 7.92
C SER A 144 2.77 0.64 7.39
N LEU A 145 2.23 1.59 6.60
CA LEU A 145 2.98 2.74 6.08
C LEU A 145 3.42 3.67 7.20
N THR A 146 2.52 3.97 8.14
CA THR A 146 2.80 4.85 9.28
C THR A 146 3.94 4.28 10.12
N ARG A 147 3.85 2.99 10.49
CA ARG A 147 4.92 2.30 11.21
C ARG A 147 6.23 2.34 10.45
N LYS A 148 6.20 2.14 9.13
CA LYS A 148 7.41 2.15 8.32
C LYS A 148 8.08 3.52 8.27
N ILE A 149 7.29 4.58 8.22
CA ILE A 149 7.78 5.96 8.28
C ILE A 149 8.47 6.21 9.62
N GLU A 150 7.86 5.79 10.73
CA GLU A 150 8.44 5.91 12.08
C GLU A 150 9.79 5.18 12.19
N GLU A 151 9.87 3.94 11.69
CA GLU A 151 11.13 3.17 11.65
C GLU A 151 12.24 3.91 10.91
N TYR A 152 11.93 4.47 9.72
CA TYR A 152 12.91 5.22 8.93
C TYR A 152 13.33 6.53 9.62
N GLN A 153 12.40 7.23 10.26
CA GLN A 153 12.70 8.44 11.01
C GLN A 153 13.61 8.14 12.20
N GLU A 154 13.32 7.09 12.96
CA GLU A 154 14.15 6.67 14.09
C GLU A 154 15.57 6.27 13.63
N ALA A 155 15.66 5.46 12.58
CA ALA A 155 16.94 5.05 12.01
C ALA A 155 17.77 6.26 11.53
N LYS A 156 17.13 7.22 10.86
CA LYS A 156 17.76 8.46 10.43
C LYS A 156 18.31 9.26 11.61
N VAL A 157 17.52 9.48 12.65
CA VAL A 157 17.95 10.23 13.84
C VAL A 157 19.15 9.56 14.50
N LYS A 158 19.16 8.22 14.61
CA LYS A 158 20.31 7.47 15.14
C LYS A 158 21.57 7.67 14.30
N LEU A 159 21.45 7.63 12.98
CA LEU A 159 22.57 7.87 12.07
C LEU A 159 23.10 9.31 12.15
N GLU A 160 22.21 10.30 12.23
CA GLU A 160 22.59 11.72 12.38
C GLU A 160 23.33 11.97 13.71
N ASN A 161 22.87 11.34 14.80
CA ASN A 161 23.54 11.39 16.09
C ASN A 161 24.94 10.76 16.03
N GLN A 162 25.03 9.53 15.51
CA GLN A 162 26.31 8.82 15.37
C GLN A 162 27.29 9.59 14.48
N HIS A 163 26.80 10.18 13.39
CA HIS A 163 27.60 11.01 12.50
C HIS A 163 28.16 12.23 13.25
N SER A 164 27.31 12.92 14.01
CA SER A 164 27.70 14.09 14.79
C SER A 164 28.70 13.77 15.90
N GLU A 165 28.57 12.61 16.55
CA GLU A 165 29.54 12.12 17.54
C GLU A 165 30.87 11.77 16.89
N THR A 166 30.84 11.05 15.77
CA THR A 166 32.05 10.66 15.04
C THR A 166 32.81 11.89 14.55
N LEU A 167 32.11 12.91 14.03
CA LEU A 167 32.72 14.18 13.65
C LEU A 167 33.38 14.89 14.84
N ARG A 168 32.73 14.91 16.00
CA ARG A 168 33.32 15.47 17.22
C ARG A 168 34.59 14.73 17.62
N SER A 169 34.56 13.38 17.64
CA SER A 169 35.74 12.58 17.93
C SER A 169 36.89 12.83 16.94
N ILE A 170 36.60 12.99 15.65
CA ILE A 170 37.61 13.34 14.65
C ILE A 170 38.26 14.69 14.97
N ILE A 171 37.46 15.71 15.32
CA ILE A 171 37.96 17.04 15.69
C ILE A 171 38.84 16.95 16.95
N ASP A 172 38.36 16.26 17.98
CA ASP A 172 39.08 16.11 19.26
C ASP A 172 40.42 15.39 19.07
N LEU A 173 40.43 14.31 18.28
CA LEU A 173 41.66 13.58 17.95
C LEU A 173 42.62 14.43 17.09
N THR A 174 42.09 15.19 16.14
CA THR A 174 42.93 16.09 15.31
C THR A 174 43.58 17.18 16.16
N ASN A 175 42.84 17.75 17.12
CA ASN A 175 43.39 18.72 18.08
C ASN A 175 44.45 18.07 18.96
N THR A 176 44.20 16.86 19.45
CA THR A 176 45.16 16.10 20.27
C THR A 176 46.46 15.84 19.52
N ILE A 177 46.40 15.44 18.25
CA ILE A 177 47.56 15.26 17.38
C ILE A 177 48.34 16.58 17.25
N SER A 178 47.64 17.68 16.97
CA SER A 178 48.27 19.01 16.86
C SER A 178 48.96 19.44 18.16
N ASP A 179 48.36 19.15 19.31
CA ASP A 179 48.94 19.47 20.62
C ASP A 179 50.17 18.61 20.92
N LEU A 180 50.16 17.32 20.56
CA LEU A 180 51.30 16.42 20.69
C LEU A 180 52.47 16.85 19.79
N ASP A 181 52.20 17.19 18.52
CA ASP A 181 53.21 17.70 17.59
C ASP A 181 53.87 18.98 18.12
N LYS A 182 53.05 19.90 18.63
CA LYS A 182 53.54 21.14 19.25
C LYS A 182 54.38 20.84 20.49
N ALA A 183 53.95 19.92 21.36
CA ALA A 183 54.70 19.52 22.54
C ALA A 183 56.08 18.93 22.17
N ILE A 184 56.17 18.12 21.11
CA ILE A 184 57.45 17.59 20.60
C ILE A 184 58.33 18.73 20.08
N GLN A 185 57.75 19.66 19.31
CA GLN A 185 58.48 20.81 18.79
C GLN A 185 59.04 21.69 19.91
N ASP A 186 58.25 21.96 20.95
CA ASP A 186 58.64 22.79 22.10
C ASP A 186 59.81 22.19 22.90
N LYS A 187 60.01 20.86 22.85
CA LYS A 187 61.16 20.20 23.50
C LYS A 187 62.48 20.31 22.75
N ARG A 188 62.46 20.68 21.45
CA ARG A 188 63.70 20.84 20.66
C ARG A 188 64.62 21.91 21.22
N GLY A 189 64.08 23.06 21.62
CA GLY A 189 64.86 24.18 22.17
C GLY A 189 65.65 23.81 23.42
N PRO A 190 65.00 23.32 24.49
CA PRO A 190 65.69 22.84 25.69
C PRO A 190 66.73 21.76 25.40
N MET A 191 66.41 20.81 24.51
CA MET A 191 67.35 19.73 24.15
C MET A 191 68.61 20.27 23.45
N MET A 192 68.44 21.19 22.49
CA MET A 192 69.58 21.86 21.83
C MET A 192 70.41 22.68 22.82
N LEU A 193 69.77 23.36 23.77
CA LEU A 193 70.44 24.15 24.79
C LEU A 193 71.28 23.27 25.72
N ALA A 194 70.73 22.16 26.21
CA ALA A 194 71.44 21.21 27.05
C ALA A 194 72.64 20.58 26.31
N HIS A 195 72.44 20.14 25.06
CA HIS A 195 73.54 19.65 24.22
C HIS A 195 74.63 20.70 23.98
N SER A 196 74.26 21.95 23.66
CA SER A 196 75.23 23.02 23.42
C SER A 196 76.01 23.37 24.69
N ARG A 197 75.35 23.40 25.85
CA ARG A 197 76.01 23.63 27.14
C ARG A 197 76.99 22.52 27.47
N LEU A 198 76.62 21.25 27.25
CA LEU A 198 77.49 20.10 27.47
C LEU A 198 78.69 20.09 26.49
N GLY A 199 78.44 20.42 25.22
CA GLY A 199 79.49 20.57 24.20
C GLY A 199 80.52 21.64 24.59
N ASN A 200 80.08 22.85 24.93
CA ASN A 200 80.97 23.93 25.38
C ASN A 200 81.80 23.55 26.62
N ARG A 201 81.26 22.70 27.51
CA ARG A 201 81.99 22.21 28.69
C ARG A 201 83.01 21.13 28.33
N SER A 202 82.77 20.36 27.27
CA SER A 202 83.69 19.36 26.74
C SER A 202 84.94 19.97 26.09
N ASP A 203 84.92 21.27 25.78
CA ASP A 203 86.04 22.02 25.21
C ASP A 203 87.02 22.59 26.27
N ARG A 204 86.80 22.31 27.56
CA ARG A 204 87.69 22.78 28.64
C ARG A 204 89.10 22.18 28.47
N PRO A 205 90.18 22.99 28.58
CA PRO A 205 91.53 22.49 28.37
C PRO A 205 92.12 21.82 29.63
N GLY A 206 92.92 20.77 29.41
CA GLY A 206 93.80 20.19 30.43
C GLY A 206 93.07 19.59 31.63
N ILE A 207 93.50 19.94 32.84
CA ILE A 207 92.96 19.38 34.10
C ILE A 207 91.55 19.90 34.43
N GLU A 208 91.11 20.99 33.82
CA GLU A 208 89.78 21.58 34.01
C GLU A 208 88.67 20.79 33.27
N LEU A 209 89.05 19.82 32.42
CA LEU A 209 88.12 18.87 31.80
C LEU A 209 87.69 17.82 32.84
N VAL A 210 86.72 18.21 33.66
CA VAL A 210 86.21 17.40 34.76
C VAL A 210 84.73 17.09 34.57
N ARG A 211 84.35 15.82 34.81
CA ARG A 211 82.96 15.41 35.03
C ARG A 211 82.51 15.83 36.42
N ASP A 212 82.10 17.09 36.53
CA ASP A 212 81.51 17.62 37.76
C ASP A 212 80.00 17.38 37.81
N GLU A 213 79.37 17.81 38.90
CA GLU A 213 77.92 17.63 39.10
C GLU A 213 77.07 18.30 38.01
N VAL A 214 77.53 19.43 37.47
CA VAL A 214 76.78 20.16 36.42
C VAL A 214 76.82 19.37 35.11
N ASP A 215 77.95 18.75 34.80
CA ASP A 215 78.11 17.88 33.64
C ASP A 215 77.16 16.68 33.69
N ALA A 216 77.15 15.96 34.82
CA ALA A 216 76.26 14.83 35.04
C ALA A 216 74.77 15.23 34.99
N ARG A 217 74.41 16.42 35.49
CA ARG A 217 73.04 16.93 35.43
C ARG A 217 72.60 17.28 34.00
N LEU A 218 73.50 17.80 33.17
CA LEU A 218 73.22 18.08 31.76
C LEU A 218 73.05 16.78 30.96
N GLU A 219 73.89 15.76 31.20
CA GLU A 219 73.72 14.41 30.61
C GLU A 219 72.34 13.82 30.96
N LEU A 220 71.94 13.88 32.24
CA LEU A 220 70.62 13.42 32.69
C LEU A 220 69.46 14.23 32.09
N GLU A 221 69.61 15.56 31.97
CA GLU A 221 68.58 16.41 31.35
C GLU A 221 68.35 16.03 29.89
N ILE A 222 69.41 15.76 29.13
CA ILE A 222 69.33 15.30 27.74
C ILE A 222 68.61 13.95 27.67
N ASP A 223 69.00 12.98 28.49
CA ASP A 223 68.39 11.64 28.50
C ASP A 223 66.90 11.69 28.82
N HIS A 224 66.50 12.49 29.82
CA HIS A 224 65.10 12.71 30.15
C HIS A 224 64.31 13.38 29.01
N LEU A 225 64.87 14.41 28.37
CA LEU A 225 64.23 15.10 27.25
C LEU A 225 64.09 14.19 26.02
N GLN A 226 65.08 13.33 25.75
CA GLN A 226 65.03 12.33 24.68
C GLN A 226 63.96 11.27 24.98
N THR A 227 63.95 10.72 26.19
CA THR A 227 62.95 9.72 26.59
C THR A 227 61.53 10.28 26.48
N TYR A 228 61.32 11.51 26.94
CA TYR A 228 60.02 12.17 26.86
C TYR A 228 59.58 12.45 25.42
N THR A 229 60.49 12.91 24.55
CA THR A 229 60.17 13.15 23.13
C THR A 229 59.89 11.85 22.39
N LEU A 230 60.64 10.78 22.64
CA LEU A 230 60.37 9.45 22.08
C LEU A 230 59.00 8.92 22.53
N HIS A 231 58.64 9.11 23.80
CA HIS A 231 57.32 8.71 24.29
C HIS A 231 56.19 9.48 23.60
N LEU A 232 56.30 10.79 23.44
CA LEU A 232 55.30 11.57 22.71
C LEU A 232 55.23 11.16 21.23
N GLN A 233 56.36 10.85 20.60
CA GLN A 233 56.41 10.34 19.22
C GLN A 233 55.74 8.97 19.09
N SER A 234 55.88 8.08 20.08
CA SER A 234 55.18 6.80 20.07
C SER A 234 53.66 6.98 20.15
N LEU A 235 53.18 7.97 20.93
CA LEU A 235 51.75 8.27 21.04
C LEU A 235 51.14 8.82 19.74
N LEU A 236 51.96 9.35 18.82
CA LEU A 236 51.52 9.80 17.49
C LEU A 236 51.57 8.71 16.42
N ALA A 237 52.31 7.63 16.66
CA ALA A 237 52.52 6.55 15.70
C ALA A 237 51.49 5.42 15.83
N GLU A 238 50.73 5.38 16.93
CA GLU A 238 49.55 4.52 17.14
C GLU A 238 48.28 5.16 16.57
#